data_AF-A0A9E5RG76-F1
#
_entry.id   AF-A0A9E5RG76-F1
#
_cell.length_a   1.000
_cell.length_b   1.000
_cell.length_c   1.000
_cell.angle_alpha   90.00
_cell.angle_beta   90.00
_cell.angle_gamma   90.00
#
_symmetry.space_group_name_H-M   'P 1'
#
loop_
_entity.id
_entity.type
_entity.pdbx_description
1 polymer ?
#
loop_
_entity_poly.entity_id
_entity_poly.type
_entity_poly.pdbx_seq_one_letter_code
_entity_poly.pdbx_strand_id
1 'polypeptide(L)'
;MPASVDQLVCIPIFASLQPSELELLQRHAWVKSYLKDEVIVYEGDQLPPRLHALLHGRIRVARTAATGKETILRNLSAGDIFAAPALLGDGIAPATVTAEINCQVLTVEREALLNAIREAPEIALKMLSVFNQRLQQLHDTVHGLVSERAIARLAQYIRRTAAEQGSRMTTPGESLQVLLPYYRIARSIGITYEECVRLFKQLQSIISYSRGGKITVLDWEKLEAIATGNLPDNA
;
A
#
# COMPACT_ATOMS: atom_id res chain seq x y z
N MET A 1 22.30 -21.57 -7.64
CA MET A 1 22.41 -22.92 -7.04
C MET A 1 21.06 -23.60 -7.20
N PRO A 2 20.97 -24.91 -7.49
CA PRO A 2 19.69 -25.59 -7.51
C PRO A 2 18.98 -25.42 -6.15
N ALA A 3 17.66 -25.27 -6.17
CA ALA A 3 16.88 -25.16 -4.93
C ALA A 3 16.79 -26.51 -4.22
N SER A 4 16.60 -26.52 -2.90
CA SER A 4 16.19 -27.71 -2.15
C SER A 4 14.67 -27.76 -1.98
N VAL A 5 14.13 -28.95 -1.73
CA VAL A 5 12.72 -29.13 -1.36
C VAL A 5 12.37 -28.31 -0.11
N ASP A 6 13.25 -28.30 0.89
CA ASP A 6 13.03 -27.51 2.12
C ASP A 6 12.86 -26.01 1.84
N GLN A 7 13.63 -25.46 0.89
CA GLN A 7 13.51 -24.06 0.46
C GLN A 7 12.19 -23.80 -0.26
N LEU A 8 11.69 -24.74 -1.05
CA LEU A 8 10.38 -24.62 -1.68
C LEU A 8 9.25 -24.58 -0.65
N VAL A 9 9.32 -25.41 0.40
CA VAL A 9 8.32 -25.46 1.47
C VAL A 9 8.25 -24.15 2.27
N CYS A 10 9.37 -23.41 2.39
CA CYS A 10 9.38 -22.09 3.01
C CYS A 10 8.51 -21.05 2.28
N ILE A 11 8.15 -21.30 1.01
CA ILE A 11 7.28 -20.41 0.25
C ILE A 11 5.82 -20.80 0.47
N PRO A 12 4.96 -19.92 1.03
CA PRO A 12 3.60 -20.29 1.45
C PRO A 12 2.71 -20.89 0.36
N ILE A 13 2.89 -20.46 -0.89
CA ILE A 13 2.12 -20.97 -2.03
C ILE A 13 2.47 -22.42 -2.39
N PHE A 14 3.66 -22.92 -2.01
CA PHE A 14 4.12 -24.28 -2.26
C PHE A 14 3.97 -25.20 -1.06
N ALA A 15 3.68 -24.67 0.14
CA ALA A 15 3.58 -25.45 1.37
C ALA A 15 2.47 -26.53 1.39
N SER A 16 1.55 -26.55 0.42
CA SER A 16 0.51 -27.59 0.30
C SER A 16 0.86 -28.72 -0.68
N LEU A 17 2.01 -28.62 -1.35
CA LEU A 17 2.44 -29.62 -2.32
C LEU A 17 2.93 -30.88 -1.62
N GLN A 18 2.64 -32.03 -2.23
CA GLN A 18 3.21 -33.31 -1.86
C GLN A 18 4.71 -33.35 -2.18
N PRO A 19 5.49 -34.20 -1.49
CA PRO A 19 6.92 -34.33 -1.73
C PRO A 19 7.29 -34.58 -3.20
N SER A 20 6.53 -35.43 -3.90
CA SER A 20 6.75 -35.72 -5.32
C SER A 20 6.53 -34.51 -6.23
N GLU A 21 5.59 -33.63 -5.89
CA GLU A 21 5.30 -32.39 -6.65
C GLU A 21 6.39 -31.34 -6.39
N LEU A 22 6.88 -31.25 -5.15
CA LEU A 22 8.01 -30.40 -4.80
C LEU A 22 9.29 -30.82 -5.52
N GLU A 23 9.55 -32.13 -5.64
CA GLU A 23 10.69 -32.65 -6.39
C GLU A 23 10.61 -32.31 -7.89
N LEU A 24 9.41 -32.31 -8.48
CA LEU A 24 9.21 -31.87 -9.86
C LEU A 24 9.51 -30.38 -10.02
N LEU A 25 8.98 -29.54 -9.13
CA LEU A 25 9.28 -28.11 -9.12
C LEU A 25 10.78 -27.82 -8.89
N GLN A 26 11.43 -28.58 -8.02
CA GLN A 26 12.83 -28.43 -7.66
C GLN A 26 13.74 -28.49 -8.88
N ARG A 27 13.44 -29.38 -9.85
CA ARG A 27 14.21 -29.52 -11.10
C ARG A 27 14.22 -28.25 -11.95
N HIS A 28 13.23 -27.39 -11.76
CA HIS A 28 13.05 -26.13 -12.48
C HIS A 28 13.18 -24.91 -11.55
N ALA A 29 13.80 -25.10 -10.38
CA ALA A 29 13.96 -24.09 -9.36
C ALA A 29 15.43 -23.90 -8.98
N TRP A 30 15.84 -22.65 -8.82
CA TRP A 30 17.17 -22.30 -8.33
C TRP A 30 17.12 -21.11 -7.39
N VAL A 31 18.12 -21.03 -6.53
CA VAL A 31 18.36 -19.92 -5.64
C VAL A 31 19.51 -19.09 -6.16
N LYS A 32 19.32 -17.77 -6.16
CA LYS A 32 20.36 -16.78 -6.40
C LYS A 32 20.50 -15.88 -5.19
N SER A 33 21.74 -15.69 -4.75
CA SER A 33 22.08 -14.75 -3.68
C SER A 33 22.31 -13.37 -4.27
N TYR A 34 21.91 -12.36 -3.52
CA TYR A 34 22.17 -10.95 -3.80
C TYR A 34 22.79 -10.30 -2.58
N LEU A 35 23.82 -9.50 -2.78
CA LEU A 35 24.42 -8.71 -1.70
C LEU A 35 23.55 -7.49 -1.40
N LYS A 36 23.76 -6.91 -0.22
CA LYS A 36 23.17 -5.62 0.12
C LYS A 36 23.43 -4.59 -1.00
N ASP A 37 22.40 -3.81 -1.31
CA ASP A 37 22.33 -2.75 -2.32
C ASP A 37 22.41 -3.26 -3.78
N GLU A 38 22.47 -4.57 -4.02
CA GLU A 38 22.39 -5.11 -5.38
C GLU A 38 20.97 -4.99 -5.96
N VAL A 39 20.92 -4.54 -7.22
CA VAL A 39 19.67 -4.49 -7.99
C VAL A 39 19.39 -5.86 -8.58
N ILE A 40 18.18 -6.37 -8.30
CA ILE A 40 17.67 -7.65 -8.76
C ILE A 40 17.00 -7.49 -10.13
N VAL A 41 16.26 -6.39 -10.32
CA VAL A 41 15.50 -6.03 -11.52
C VAL A 41 15.49 -4.51 -11.66
N TYR A 42 15.69 -3.97 -12.87
CA TYR A 42 15.46 -2.54 -13.13
C TYR A 42 14.04 -2.29 -13.65
N GLU A 43 13.48 -1.13 -13.29
CA GLU A 43 12.26 -0.63 -13.93
C GLU A 43 12.42 -0.56 -15.45
N GLY A 44 11.42 -1.04 -16.19
CA GLY A 44 11.39 -1.06 -17.65
C GLY A 44 12.03 -2.30 -18.28
N ASP A 45 12.73 -3.14 -17.52
CA ASP A 45 13.33 -4.37 -18.04
C ASP A 45 12.25 -5.36 -18.49
N GLN A 46 12.54 -6.05 -19.61
CA GLN A 46 11.78 -7.22 -20.00
C GLN A 46 12.15 -8.40 -19.08
N LEU A 47 11.17 -8.89 -18.35
CA LEU A 47 11.33 -9.97 -17.39
C LEU A 47 11.17 -11.34 -18.07
N PRO A 48 12.07 -12.30 -17.78
CA PRO A 48 11.89 -13.67 -18.22
C PRO A 48 10.69 -14.31 -17.50
N PRO A 49 9.96 -15.24 -18.14
CA PRO A 49 8.73 -15.82 -17.59
C PRO A 49 9.02 -16.77 -16.42
N ARG A 50 9.20 -16.20 -15.23
CA ARG A 50 9.66 -16.88 -14.02
C ARG A 50 8.99 -16.28 -12.79
N LEU A 51 8.74 -17.11 -11.78
CA LEU A 51 8.32 -16.67 -10.46
C LEU A 51 9.55 -16.40 -9.62
N HIS A 52 9.57 -15.25 -8.93
CA HIS A 52 10.57 -14.95 -7.93
C HIS A 52 9.93 -14.89 -6.55
N ALA A 53 10.58 -15.51 -5.55
CA ALA A 53 10.16 -15.49 -4.16
C ALA A 53 11.36 -15.24 -3.24
N LEU A 54 11.19 -14.41 -2.23
CA LEU A 54 12.23 -14.11 -1.25
C LEU A 54 12.30 -15.23 -0.21
N LEU A 55 13.44 -15.93 -0.11
CA LEU A 55 13.68 -16.95 0.92
C LEU A 55 14.19 -16.33 2.21
N HIS A 56 15.16 -15.42 2.09
CA HIS A 56 15.81 -14.77 3.22
C HIS A 56 16.23 -13.36 2.83
N GLY A 57 16.16 -12.42 3.77
CA GLY A 57 16.59 -11.04 3.59
C GLY A 57 15.42 -10.06 3.56
N ARG A 58 15.66 -8.88 2.98
CA ARG A 58 14.67 -7.82 2.78
C ARG A 58 14.92 -7.14 1.45
N ILE A 59 13.86 -7.00 0.66
CA ILE A 59 13.92 -6.37 -0.66
C ILE A 59 13.05 -5.13 -0.67
N ARG A 60 13.54 -4.06 -1.29
CA ARG A 60 12.80 -2.83 -1.57
C ARG A 60 12.37 -2.80 -3.02
N VAL A 61 11.11 -2.48 -3.25
CA VAL A 61 10.55 -2.22 -4.58
C VAL A 61 10.21 -0.74 -4.66
N ALA A 62 10.88 -0.01 -5.54
CA ALA A 62 10.75 1.43 -5.65
C ALA A 62 10.68 1.89 -7.10
N ARG A 63 9.99 3.00 -7.33
CA ARG A 63 9.87 3.66 -8.61
C ARG A 63 10.56 5.01 -8.57
N THR A 64 11.24 5.37 -9.64
CA THR A 64 11.98 6.64 -9.70
C THR A 64 11.26 7.58 -10.66
N ALA A 65 10.79 8.71 -10.14
CA ALA A 65 10.19 9.73 -10.99
C ALA A 65 11.23 10.38 -11.92
N ALA A 66 10.79 11.02 -13.01
CA ALA A 66 11.67 11.77 -13.90
C ALA A 66 12.48 12.89 -13.19
N THR A 67 12.01 13.33 -12.03
CA THR A 67 12.70 14.29 -11.15
C THR A 67 13.82 13.68 -10.31
N GLY A 68 14.02 12.35 -10.37
CA GLY A 68 14.96 11.60 -9.54
C GLY A 68 14.42 11.21 -8.16
N LYS A 69 13.18 11.59 -7.81
CA LYS A 69 12.57 11.22 -6.53
C LYS A 69 12.16 9.74 -6.54
N GLU A 70 12.76 8.94 -5.65
CA GLU A 70 12.33 7.57 -5.40
C GLU A 70 11.05 7.53 -4.55
N THR A 71 10.11 6.69 -4.95
CA THR A 71 8.93 6.33 -4.17
C THR A 71 8.97 4.83 -3.90
N ILE A 72 9.12 4.46 -2.62
CA ILE A 72 9.04 3.07 -2.20
C ILE A 72 7.59 2.62 -2.39
N LEU A 73 7.39 1.61 -3.23
CA LEU A 73 6.08 1.01 -3.46
C LEU A 73 5.81 -0.09 -2.44
N ARG A 74 6.86 -0.85 -2.08
CA ARG A 74 6.72 -2.01 -1.20
C ARG A 74 8.07 -2.47 -0.64
N ASN A 75 8.05 -2.97 0.60
CA ASN A 75 9.13 -3.79 1.15
C ASN A 75 8.67 -5.25 1.20
N LEU A 76 9.52 -6.17 0.73
CA LEU A 76 9.26 -7.61 0.71
C LEU A 76 10.03 -8.30 1.82
N SER A 77 9.37 -9.27 2.45
CA SER A 77 9.93 -10.14 3.48
C SER A 77 9.98 -11.59 3.01
N ALA A 78 10.65 -12.46 3.76
CA ALA A 78 10.70 -13.89 3.45
C ALA A 78 9.30 -14.49 3.22
N GLY A 79 9.15 -15.29 2.17
CA GLY A 79 7.88 -15.85 1.68
C GLY A 79 7.18 -14.98 0.62
N ASP A 80 7.56 -13.71 0.46
CA ASP A 80 6.93 -12.84 -0.54
C ASP A 80 7.33 -13.17 -1.97
N ILE A 81 6.32 -13.25 -2.84
CA ILE A 81 6.50 -13.36 -4.30
C ILE A 81 6.54 -11.99 -4.98
N PHE A 82 7.37 -11.83 -6.00
CA PHE A 82 7.47 -10.62 -6.82
C PHE A 82 7.67 -10.94 -8.31
N ALA A 83 7.81 -9.90 -9.15
CA ALA A 83 7.89 -10.00 -10.61
C ALA A 83 6.67 -10.65 -11.29
N ALA A 84 5.48 -10.46 -10.71
CA ALA A 84 4.22 -11.00 -11.23
C ALA A 84 3.90 -10.67 -12.71
N PRO A 85 4.26 -9.50 -13.28
CA PRO A 85 4.05 -9.22 -14.70
C PRO A 85 4.74 -10.23 -15.63
N ALA A 86 5.87 -10.80 -15.22
CA ALA A 86 6.58 -11.83 -15.97
C ALA A 86 5.81 -13.16 -16.07
N LEU A 87 4.92 -13.43 -15.12
CA LEU A 87 4.16 -14.68 -15.06
C LEU A 87 2.84 -14.61 -15.82
N LEU A 88 2.13 -13.50 -15.67
CA LEU A 88 0.71 -13.37 -16.02
C LEU A 88 0.38 -12.07 -16.78
N GLY A 89 1.37 -11.21 -17.07
CA GLY A 89 1.17 -9.88 -17.66
C GLY A 89 1.99 -9.64 -18.94
N ASP A 90 2.33 -8.37 -19.17
CA ASP A 90 3.12 -7.90 -20.31
C ASP A 90 4.63 -8.23 -20.22
N GLY A 91 5.07 -8.72 -19.05
CA GLY A 91 6.45 -9.04 -18.78
C GLY A 91 7.35 -7.82 -18.56
N ILE A 92 6.83 -6.61 -18.40
CA ILE A 92 7.65 -5.42 -18.16
C ILE A 92 7.74 -5.17 -16.65
N ALA A 93 8.94 -4.90 -16.17
CA ALA A 93 9.18 -4.54 -14.77
C ALA A 93 8.59 -3.14 -14.48
N PRO A 94 7.60 -3.02 -13.57
CA PRO A 94 6.97 -1.73 -13.29
C PRO A 94 7.78 -0.84 -12.33
N ALA A 95 8.81 -1.40 -11.70
CA ALA A 95 9.61 -0.76 -10.66
C ALA A 95 10.95 -1.49 -10.50
N THR A 96 11.94 -0.79 -9.93
CA THR A 96 13.24 -1.34 -9.59
C THR A 96 13.14 -2.15 -8.29
N VAL A 97 13.82 -3.28 -8.23
CA VAL A 97 13.84 -4.21 -7.11
C VAL A 97 15.28 -4.31 -6.59
N THR A 98 15.52 -3.94 -5.33
CA THR A 98 16.85 -3.86 -4.72
C THR A 98 16.90 -4.64 -3.42
N ALA A 99 17.99 -5.37 -3.17
CA ALA A 99 18.23 -6.04 -1.90
C ALA A 99 18.67 -5.00 -0.83
N GLU A 100 17.89 -4.79 0.23
CA GLU A 100 18.26 -3.84 1.31
C GLU A 100 19.31 -4.43 2.27
N ILE A 101 19.34 -5.76 2.36
CA ILE A 101 20.33 -6.57 3.05
C ILE A 101 20.67 -7.78 2.16
N ASN A 102 21.65 -8.58 2.55
CA ASN A 102 21.95 -9.82 1.82
C ASN A 102 20.68 -10.68 1.70
N CYS A 103 20.33 -11.05 0.46
CA CYS A 103 19.09 -11.76 0.14
C CYS A 103 19.36 -13.08 -0.56
N GLN A 104 18.44 -14.03 -0.38
CA GLN A 104 18.34 -15.23 -1.19
C GLN A 104 16.99 -15.26 -1.88
N VAL A 105 17.00 -15.32 -3.21
CA VAL A 105 15.80 -15.34 -4.03
C VAL A 105 15.66 -16.69 -4.69
N LEU A 106 14.57 -17.38 -4.39
CA LEU A 106 14.11 -18.54 -5.13
C LEU A 106 13.52 -18.08 -6.47
N THR A 107 13.90 -18.76 -7.54
CA THR A 107 13.33 -18.57 -8.87
C THR A 107 12.79 -19.90 -9.38
N VAL A 108 11.59 -19.90 -9.93
CA VAL A 108 10.91 -21.07 -10.52
C VAL A 108 10.47 -20.72 -11.94
N GLU A 109 10.70 -21.61 -12.90
CA GLU A 109 10.23 -21.42 -14.28
C GLU A 109 8.70 -21.41 -14.37
N ARG A 110 8.14 -20.56 -15.23
CA ARG A 110 6.69 -20.44 -15.39
C ARG A 110 6.04 -21.75 -15.79
N GLU A 111 6.65 -22.52 -16.70
CA GLU A 111 6.06 -23.79 -17.17
C GLU A 111 5.96 -24.81 -16.03
N ALA A 112 7.00 -24.91 -15.20
CA ALA A 112 6.99 -25.77 -14.02
C ALA A 112 5.91 -25.35 -13.01
N LEU A 113 5.77 -24.03 -12.76
CA LEU A 113 4.70 -23.51 -11.92
C LEU A 113 3.31 -23.84 -12.48
N LEU A 114 3.09 -23.69 -13.79
CA LEU A 114 1.82 -24.00 -14.43
C LEU A 114 1.49 -25.49 -14.37
N ASN A 115 2.49 -26.36 -14.51
CA ASN A 115 2.31 -27.80 -14.33
C ASN A 115 1.93 -28.13 -12.88
N ALA A 116 2.64 -27.55 -11.90
CA ALA A 116 2.28 -27.72 -10.48
C ALA A 116 0.86 -27.23 -10.17
N ILE A 117 0.40 -26.13 -10.78
CA ILE A 117 -0.98 -25.65 -10.64
C ILE A 117 -2.00 -26.63 -11.23
N ARG A 118 -1.67 -27.34 -12.32
CA ARG A 118 -2.56 -28.36 -12.91
C ARG A 118 -2.68 -29.60 -12.02
N GLU A 119 -1.60 -29.97 -11.35
CA GLU A 119 -1.56 -31.11 -10.42
C GLU A 119 -2.22 -30.77 -9.08
N ALA A 120 -1.94 -29.59 -8.53
CA ALA A 120 -2.48 -29.09 -7.27
C ALA A 120 -3.10 -27.68 -7.44
N PRO A 121 -4.39 -27.60 -7.81
CA PRO A 121 -5.12 -26.34 -8.03
C PRO A 121 -5.13 -25.39 -6.81
N GLU A 122 -4.91 -25.91 -5.60
CA GLU A 122 -4.80 -25.13 -4.36
C GLU A 122 -3.71 -24.07 -4.42
N ILE A 123 -2.64 -24.29 -5.21
CA ILE A 123 -1.59 -23.29 -5.44
C ILE A 123 -2.19 -22.02 -6.05
N ALA A 124 -3.05 -22.18 -7.07
CA ALA A 124 -3.68 -21.04 -7.74
C ALA A 124 -4.58 -20.26 -6.78
N LEU A 125 -5.34 -20.95 -5.92
CA LEU A 125 -6.18 -20.31 -4.90
C LEU A 125 -5.34 -19.50 -3.89
N LYS A 126 -4.20 -20.04 -3.45
CA LYS A 126 -3.27 -19.32 -2.57
C LYS A 126 -2.66 -18.10 -3.27
N MET A 127 -2.26 -18.23 -4.52
CA MET A 127 -1.76 -17.09 -5.32
C MET A 127 -2.82 -15.99 -5.46
N LEU A 128 -4.08 -16.37 -5.76
CA LEU A 128 -5.20 -15.44 -5.83
C LEU A 128 -5.44 -14.73 -4.49
N SER A 129 -5.35 -15.44 -3.36
CA SER A 129 -5.45 -14.84 -2.03
C SER A 129 -4.35 -13.79 -1.78
N VAL A 130 -3.10 -14.11 -2.13
CA VAL A 130 -1.96 -13.17 -2.04
C VAL A 130 -2.18 -11.95 -2.93
N PHE A 131 -2.68 -12.11 -4.15
CA PHE A 131 -2.99 -10.98 -5.03
C PHE A 131 -4.18 -10.15 -4.53
N ASN A 132 -5.22 -10.79 -3.97
CA ASN A 132 -6.36 -10.09 -3.40
C ASN A 132 -5.94 -9.24 -2.18
N GLN A 133 -5.11 -9.78 -1.29
CA GLN A 133 -4.57 -9.01 -0.17
C GLN A 133 -3.78 -7.78 -0.65
N ARG A 134 -3.01 -7.92 -1.74
CA ARG A 134 -2.29 -6.79 -2.35
C ARG A 134 -3.23 -5.76 -2.95
N LEU A 135 -4.30 -6.19 -3.62
CA LEU A 135 -5.31 -5.27 -4.15
C LEU A 135 -6.00 -4.49 -3.03
N GLN A 136 -6.30 -5.13 -1.91
CA GLN A 136 -6.85 -4.46 -0.73
C GLN A 136 -5.88 -3.42 -0.16
N GLN A 137 -4.60 -3.76 0.00
CA GLN A 137 -3.57 -2.82 0.46
C GLN A 137 -3.40 -1.61 -0.48
N LEU A 138 -3.49 -1.83 -1.80
CA LEU A 138 -3.47 -0.75 -2.78
C LEU A 138 -4.71 0.14 -2.66
N HIS A 139 -5.90 -0.44 -2.49
CA HIS A 139 -7.12 0.33 -2.23
C HIS A 139 -6.99 1.18 -0.97
N ASP A 140 -6.46 0.62 0.12
CA ASP A 140 -6.27 1.34 1.38
C ASP A 140 -5.27 2.49 1.22
N THR A 141 -4.17 2.27 0.48
CA THR A 141 -3.16 3.30 0.20
C THR A 141 -3.75 4.44 -0.63
N VAL A 142 -4.45 4.11 -1.73
CA VAL A 142 -5.11 5.11 -2.59
C VAL A 142 -6.14 5.89 -1.79
N HIS A 143 -6.92 5.18 -0.98
CA HIS A 143 -7.93 5.80 -0.13
C HIS A 143 -7.31 6.72 0.92
N GLY A 144 -6.21 6.32 1.56
CA GLY A 144 -5.43 7.16 2.46
C GLY A 144 -4.95 8.45 1.79
N LEU A 145 -4.34 8.36 0.60
CA LEU A 145 -3.87 9.53 -0.17
C LEU A 145 -5.00 10.49 -0.56
N VAL A 146 -6.18 9.96 -0.91
CA VAL A 146 -7.37 10.77 -1.20
C VAL A 146 -7.87 11.45 0.08
N SER A 147 -7.82 10.73 1.20
CA SER A 147 -8.33 11.18 2.50
C SER A 147 -7.44 12.23 3.13
N GLU A 148 -6.11 12.09 3.06
CA GLU A 148 -5.15 13.12 3.49
C GLU A 148 -5.38 14.44 2.75
N ARG A 149 -5.58 14.37 1.42
CA ARG A 149 -5.93 15.55 0.61
C ARG A 149 -7.31 16.10 0.99
N ALA A 150 -8.27 15.24 1.31
CA ALA A 150 -9.60 15.66 1.73
C ALA A 150 -9.61 16.31 3.12
N ILE A 151 -8.77 15.84 4.04
CA ILE A 151 -8.58 16.42 5.38
C ILE A 151 -8.01 17.83 5.26
N ALA A 152 -6.99 18.03 4.42
CA ALA A 152 -6.46 19.37 4.14
C ALA A 152 -7.55 20.29 3.55
N ARG A 153 -8.33 19.81 2.56
CA ARG A 153 -9.46 20.57 2.00
C ARG A 153 -10.55 20.87 3.04
N LEU A 154 -10.83 19.93 3.95
CA LEU A 154 -11.78 20.13 5.05
C LEU A 154 -11.31 21.23 6.00
N ALA A 155 -10.04 21.18 6.42
CA ALA A 155 -9.44 22.18 7.29
C ALA A 155 -9.45 23.57 6.63
N GLN A 156 -9.05 23.66 5.35
CA GLN A 156 -9.13 24.89 4.57
C GLN A 156 -10.57 25.42 4.45
N TYR A 157 -11.54 24.52 4.23
CA TYR A 157 -12.95 24.89 4.13
C TYR A 157 -13.49 25.45 5.45
N ILE A 158 -13.17 24.82 6.58
CA ILE A 158 -13.59 25.27 7.93
C ILE A 158 -12.94 26.63 8.25
N ARG A 159 -11.62 26.77 8.01
CA ARG A 159 -10.88 28.02 8.19
C ARG A 159 -11.49 29.17 7.39
N ARG A 160 -11.71 28.94 6.09
CA ARG A 160 -12.35 29.93 5.21
C ARG A 160 -13.74 30.30 5.71
N THR A 161 -14.54 29.30 6.10
CA THR A 161 -15.91 29.54 6.57
C THR A 161 -15.94 30.34 7.87
N ALA A 162 -15.03 30.07 8.82
CA ALA A 162 -14.91 30.85 10.04
C ALA A 162 -14.52 32.31 9.77
N ALA A 163 -13.60 32.54 8.82
CA ALA A 163 -13.22 33.89 8.42
C ALA A 163 -14.35 34.67 7.72
N GLU A 164 -15.15 33.99 6.88
CA GLU A 164 -16.23 34.62 6.10
C GLU A 164 -17.51 34.85 6.92
N GLN A 165 -17.89 33.90 7.77
CA GLN A 165 -19.16 33.90 8.50
C GLN A 165 -19.00 34.28 9.98
N GLY A 166 -17.77 34.43 10.43
CA GLY A 166 -17.45 34.65 11.83
C GLY A 166 -17.51 33.36 12.67
N SER A 167 -16.80 33.42 13.78
CA SER A 167 -16.76 32.40 14.81
C SER A 167 -16.91 33.08 16.18
N ARG A 168 -17.25 32.30 17.21
CA ARG A 168 -17.42 32.80 18.57
C ARG A 168 -16.71 31.87 19.54
N MET A 169 -15.91 32.45 20.43
CA MET A 169 -15.27 31.70 21.49
C MET A 169 -16.33 31.06 22.40
N THR A 170 -16.25 29.74 22.55
CA THR A 170 -17.07 28.95 23.46
C THR A 170 -16.17 28.07 24.32
N THR A 171 -16.67 27.53 25.42
CA THR A 171 -15.93 26.47 26.15
C THR A 171 -16.38 25.14 25.55
N PRO A 172 -15.49 24.27 25.01
CA PRO A 172 -14.02 24.26 25.12
C PRO A 172 -13.23 24.81 23.91
N GLY A 173 -13.87 25.48 22.94
CA GLY A 173 -13.17 26.02 21.76
C GLY A 173 -14.00 27.00 20.94
N GLU A 174 -13.53 27.37 19.75
CA GLU A 174 -14.20 28.38 18.94
C GLU A 174 -15.26 27.78 18.01
N SER A 175 -16.52 28.22 18.17
CA SER A 175 -17.64 27.68 17.40
C SER A 175 -17.95 28.54 16.18
N LEU A 176 -18.11 27.91 15.02
CA LEU A 176 -18.53 28.60 13.80
C LEU A 176 -19.98 29.09 13.95
N GLN A 177 -20.27 30.29 13.45
CA GLN A 177 -21.63 30.86 13.51
C GLN A 177 -22.61 30.25 12.49
N VAL A 178 -22.10 29.42 11.57
CA VAL A 178 -22.90 28.74 10.54
C VAL A 178 -23.08 27.26 10.85
N LEU A 179 -24.27 26.74 10.54
CA LEU A 179 -24.54 25.32 10.57
C LEU A 179 -24.10 24.67 9.24
N LEU A 180 -23.24 23.68 9.36
CA LEU A 180 -22.68 22.91 8.27
C LEU A 180 -22.99 21.43 8.45
N PRO A 181 -24.14 20.94 7.95
CA PRO A 181 -24.40 19.52 7.88
C PRO A 181 -23.36 18.80 7.03
N TYR A 182 -23.01 17.55 7.37
CA TYR A 182 -22.01 16.76 6.64
C TYR A 182 -22.22 16.71 5.12
N TYR A 183 -23.45 16.56 4.62
CA TYR A 183 -23.71 16.52 3.18
C TYR A 183 -23.31 17.82 2.47
N ARG A 184 -23.45 18.97 3.15
CA ARG A 184 -23.09 20.28 2.61
C ARG A 184 -21.58 20.42 2.53
N ILE A 185 -20.89 20.00 3.59
CA ILE A 185 -19.42 20.00 3.64
C ILE A 185 -18.86 19.07 2.56
N ALA A 186 -19.36 17.84 2.50
CA ALA A 186 -18.95 16.82 1.53
C ALA A 186 -19.05 17.34 0.09
N ARG A 187 -20.19 17.96 -0.26
CA ARG A 187 -20.39 18.59 -1.57
C ARG A 187 -19.42 19.75 -1.83
N SER A 188 -19.16 20.58 -0.83
CA SER A 188 -18.25 21.73 -0.95
C SER A 188 -16.79 21.34 -1.16
N ILE A 189 -16.34 20.21 -0.58
CA ILE A 189 -14.94 19.76 -0.65
C ILE A 189 -14.73 18.55 -1.58
N GLY A 190 -15.78 18.15 -2.31
CA GLY A 190 -15.73 17.13 -3.36
C GLY A 190 -15.50 15.70 -2.84
N ILE A 191 -16.15 15.32 -1.74
CA ILE A 191 -16.08 13.96 -1.16
C ILE A 191 -17.48 13.39 -0.91
N THR A 192 -17.54 12.10 -0.55
CA THR A 192 -18.80 11.45 -0.16
C THR A 192 -19.22 11.82 1.26
N TYR A 193 -20.47 11.53 1.62
CA TYR A 193 -20.98 11.76 2.97
C TYR A 193 -20.25 10.89 4.00
N GLU A 194 -20.06 9.61 3.69
CA GLU A 194 -19.37 8.63 4.55
C GLU A 194 -17.94 9.05 4.83
N GLU A 195 -17.26 9.55 3.79
CA GLU A 195 -15.89 10.08 3.91
C GLU A 195 -15.87 11.28 4.84
N CYS A 196 -16.78 12.24 4.66
CA CYS A 196 -16.88 13.41 5.52
C CYS A 196 -17.07 13.03 6.99
N VAL A 197 -18.00 12.12 7.30
CA VAL A 197 -18.21 11.62 8.67
C VAL A 197 -16.93 11.01 9.25
N ARG A 198 -16.18 10.25 8.44
CA ARG A 198 -14.92 9.65 8.87
C ARG A 198 -13.84 10.69 9.16
N LEU A 199 -13.69 11.71 8.31
CA LEU A 199 -12.72 12.77 8.54
C LEU A 199 -12.98 13.51 9.86
N PHE A 200 -14.25 13.78 10.18
CA PHE A 200 -14.62 14.38 11.47
C PHE A 200 -14.33 13.47 12.67
N LYS A 201 -14.45 12.14 12.53
CA LYS A 201 -14.02 11.19 13.56
C LYS A 201 -12.50 11.22 13.75
N GLN A 202 -11.74 11.30 12.67
CA GLN A 202 -10.27 11.38 12.71
C GLN A 202 -9.80 12.69 13.37
N LEU A 203 -10.51 13.80 13.12
CA LEU A 203 -10.19 15.12 13.67
C LEU A 203 -10.86 15.41 15.03
N GLN A 204 -11.42 14.42 15.72
CA GLN A 204 -12.19 14.64 16.96
C GLN A 204 -11.40 15.35 18.08
N SER A 205 -10.07 15.27 18.07
CA SER A 205 -9.17 15.97 19.01
C SER A 205 -8.90 17.44 18.63
N ILE A 206 -9.22 17.83 17.40
CA ILE A 206 -8.97 19.16 16.82
C ILE A 206 -10.30 19.90 16.58
N ILE A 207 -11.35 19.16 16.20
CA ILE A 207 -12.66 19.68 15.83
C ILE A 207 -13.75 18.82 16.47
N SER A 208 -14.69 19.47 17.13
CA SER A 208 -15.93 18.85 17.59
C SER A 208 -17.05 19.14 16.59
N TYR A 209 -17.82 18.11 16.25
CA TYR A 209 -19.04 18.22 15.47
C TYR A 209 -20.22 17.78 16.32
N SER A 210 -21.25 18.64 16.40
CA SER A 210 -22.47 18.36 17.15
C SER A 210 -23.70 18.28 16.24
N ARG A 211 -24.73 17.59 16.73
CA ARG A 211 -25.97 17.34 15.99
C ARG A 211 -26.57 18.67 15.51
N GLY A 212 -26.93 18.73 14.23
CA GLY A 212 -27.40 19.97 13.59
C GLY A 212 -26.36 20.71 12.75
N GLY A 213 -25.11 20.22 12.68
CA GLY A 213 -24.07 20.82 11.84
C GLY A 213 -23.27 21.91 12.54
N LYS A 214 -23.33 21.98 13.88
CA LYS A 214 -22.54 22.95 14.63
C LYS A 214 -21.13 22.41 14.83
N ILE A 215 -20.16 23.16 14.31
CA ILE A 215 -18.73 22.86 14.36
C ILE A 215 -18.06 23.75 15.40
N THR A 216 -17.19 23.15 16.22
CA THR A 216 -16.34 23.86 17.17
C THR A 216 -14.89 23.43 16.95
N VAL A 217 -14.01 24.38 16.66
CA VAL A 217 -12.57 24.15 16.55
C VAL A 217 -11.97 24.20 17.96
N LEU A 218 -11.35 23.10 18.37
CA LEU A 218 -10.71 22.93 19.68
C LEU A 218 -9.26 23.43 19.65
N ASP A 219 -8.58 23.28 18.51
CA ASP A 219 -7.17 23.61 18.33
C ASP A 219 -6.94 24.20 16.93
N TRP A 220 -6.85 25.53 16.86
CA TRP A 220 -6.63 26.24 15.58
C TRP A 220 -5.24 26.02 15.02
N GLU A 221 -4.23 25.86 15.88
CA GLU A 221 -2.84 25.69 15.44
C GLU A 221 -2.68 24.39 14.66
N LYS A 222 -3.22 23.29 15.21
CA LYS A 222 -3.24 22.00 14.49
C LYS A 222 -4.10 22.03 13.24
N LEU A 223 -5.24 22.74 13.28
CA LEU A 223 -6.10 22.88 12.11
C LEU A 223 -5.39 23.59 10.95
N GLU A 224 -4.61 24.64 11.24
CA GLU A 224 -3.82 25.38 10.25
C GLU A 224 -2.65 24.57 9.69
N ALA A 225 -1.96 23.78 10.53
CA ALA A 225 -0.92 22.86 10.07
C ALA A 225 -1.47 21.88 9.04
N ILE A 226 -2.65 21.31 9.31
CA ILE A 226 -3.36 20.43 8.38
C ILE A 226 -3.79 21.17 7.10
N ALA A 227 -4.31 22.39 7.22
CA ALA A 227 -4.76 23.20 6.09
C ALA A 227 -3.62 23.58 5.13
N THR A 228 -2.39 23.72 5.64
CA THR A 228 -1.20 24.07 4.87
C THR A 228 -0.47 22.84 4.30
N GLY A 229 -0.91 21.62 4.63
CA GLY A 229 -0.31 20.37 4.15
C GLY A 229 0.91 19.92 4.96
N ASN A 230 1.25 20.62 6.05
CA ASN A 230 2.21 20.18 7.04
C ASN A 230 1.48 19.30 8.06
N LEU A 231 1.12 18.08 7.66
CA LEU A 231 0.62 17.08 8.60
C LEU A 231 1.73 16.80 9.62
N PRO A 232 1.53 17.08 10.93
CA PRO A 232 2.51 16.71 11.93
C PRO A 232 2.63 15.18 11.94
N ASP A 233 3.87 14.68 11.88
CA ASP A 233 4.27 13.28 11.68
C ASP A 233 3.80 12.29 12.75
N ASN A 234 2.93 12.65 13.70
CA ASN A 234 2.39 11.72 14.69
C ASN A 234 1.05 12.22 15.24
N ALA A 235 -0.01 11.43 15.01
CA ALA A 235 -1.22 11.40 15.83
C ALA A 235 -1.64 9.94 16.03
#